data_AF-A0A2E0W0X2-F1
#
_entry.id   AF-A0A2E0W0X2-F1
#
_cell.length_a   1.000
_cell.length_b   1.000
_cell.length_c   1.000
_cell.angle_alpha   90.00
_cell.angle_beta   90.00
_cell.angle_gamma   90.00
#
_symmetry.space_group_name_H-M   'P 1'
#
loop_
_entity.id
_entity.type
_entity.pdbx_description
1 polymer ?
#
loop_
_entity_poly.entity_id
_entity_poly.type
_entity_poly.pdbx_seq_one_letter_code
_entity_poly.pdbx_strand_id
1 'polypeptide(L)'
;MYFYSAEIKSKLLLKIKLLYIFITALLFSGCASSVRFTAEKDSVPNHTEHKSPETNYDEFNNYEAIESVTGIASFYASKFHGRQTANGEIYNMYNLTAAHENYPFGTIIKVTNLNNNKSATIRINDRMPSHPQRIIDLSYGSALELEMIKDGIVNVRLDILKWGEE
;
A
#
# COMPACT_ATOMS: atom_id res chain seq x y z
N MET A 1 -18.37 -61.73 -39.92
CA MET A 1 -18.99 -60.55 -39.26
C MET A 1 -18.20 -60.01 -38.06
N TYR A 2 -17.50 -60.86 -37.28
CA TYR A 2 -16.67 -60.41 -36.13
C TYR A 2 -15.44 -59.56 -36.48
N PHE A 3 -14.73 -59.88 -37.57
CA PHE A 3 -13.53 -59.12 -38.01
C PHE A 3 -13.83 -57.67 -38.38
N TYR A 4 -14.95 -57.41 -39.06
CA TYR A 4 -15.37 -56.06 -39.44
C TYR A 4 -15.70 -55.17 -38.22
N SER A 5 -16.27 -55.78 -37.17
CA SER A 5 -16.58 -55.08 -35.91
C SER A 5 -15.31 -54.68 -35.14
N ALA A 6 -14.28 -55.52 -35.13
CA ALA A 6 -13.00 -55.23 -34.47
C ALA A 6 -12.25 -54.06 -35.14
N GLU A 7 -12.29 -53.99 -36.48
CA GLU A 7 -11.65 -52.92 -37.24
C GLU A 7 -12.38 -51.57 -37.11
N ILE A 8 -13.71 -51.58 -37.00
CA ILE A 8 -14.48 -50.37 -36.70
C ILE A 8 -14.20 -49.89 -35.28
N LYS A 9 -14.14 -50.81 -34.30
CA LYS A 9 -13.82 -50.46 -32.91
C LYS A 9 -12.40 -49.91 -32.78
N SER A 10 -11.41 -50.46 -33.48
CA SER A 10 -10.03 -49.95 -33.44
C SER A 10 -9.92 -48.56 -34.08
N LYS A 11 -10.58 -48.33 -35.22
CA LYS A 11 -10.64 -47.00 -35.86
C LYS A 11 -11.41 -45.98 -35.00
N LEU A 12 -12.47 -46.40 -34.33
CA LEU A 12 -13.24 -45.56 -33.41
C LEU A 12 -12.43 -45.21 -32.15
N LEU A 13 -11.76 -46.19 -31.54
CA LEU A 13 -10.87 -45.98 -30.41
C LEU A 13 -9.68 -45.08 -30.76
N LEU A 14 -9.13 -45.21 -31.97
CA LEU A 14 -8.07 -44.32 -32.45
C LEU A 14 -8.58 -42.88 -32.60
N LYS A 15 -9.78 -42.67 -33.17
CA LYS A 15 -10.41 -41.35 -33.25
C LYS A 15 -10.69 -40.74 -31.87
N ILE A 16 -11.16 -41.54 -30.90
CA ILE A 16 -11.38 -41.09 -29.52
C ILE A 16 -10.06 -40.70 -28.86
N LYS A 17 -8.98 -41.48 -29.04
CA LYS A 17 -7.65 -41.13 -28.52
C LYS A 17 -7.10 -39.86 -29.16
N LEU A 18 -7.25 -39.69 -30.47
CA LEU A 18 -6.84 -38.48 -31.18
C LEU A 18 -7.63 -37.25 -30.71
N LEU A 19 -8.93 -37.39 -30.47
CA LEU A 19 -9.76 -36.34 -29.90
C LEU A 19 -9.32 -35.98 -28.48
N TYR A 20 -9.00 -36.97 -27.65
CA TYR A 20 -8.53 -36.75 -26.28
C TYR A 20 -7.17 -36.03 -26.27
N ILE A 21 -6.23 -36.41 -27.15
CA ILE A 21 -4.93 -35.74 -27.31
C ILE A 21 -5.10 -34.29 -27.79
N PHE A 22 -6.05 -34.04 -28.69
CA PHE A 22 -6.33 -32.69 -29.17
C PHE A 22 -6.94 -31.80 -28.07
N ILE A 23 -7.86 -32.34 -27.26
CA ILE A 23 -8.45 -31.63 -26.11
C ILE A 23 -7.40 -31.36 -25.03
N THR A 24 -6.53 -32.32 -24.71
CA THR A 24 -5.45 -32.07 -23.74
C THR A 24 -4.44 -31.05 -24.25
N ALA A 25 -4.12 -31.05 -25.56
CA ALA A 25 -3.27 -30.01 -26.16
C ALA A 25 -3.88 -28.60 -26.06
N LEU A 26 -5.20 -28.47 -26.21
CA LEU A 26 -5.91 -27.20 -26.01
C LEU A 26 -5.86 -26.70 -24.55
N LEU A 27 -5.88 -27.62 -23.58
CA LEU A 27 -5.74 -27.27 -22.15
C LEU A 27 -4.33 -26.82 -21.77
N PHE A 28 -3.31 -27.18 -22.56
CA PHE A 28 -1.92 -26.76 -22.36
C PHE A 28 -1.50 -25.55 -23.22
N SER A 29 -2.37 -25.01 -24.09
CA SER A 29 -2.07 -23.79 -24.88
C SER A 29 -2.48 -22.49 -24.17
N GLY A 30 -2.74 -22.54 -22.86
CA GLY A 30 -2.97 -21.38 -22.01
C GLY A 30 -1.68 -20.69 -21.57
N CYS A 31 -0.86 -20.22 -22.52
CA CYS A 31 0.11 -19.16 -22.24
C CYS A 31 -0.50 -17.86 -22.78
N ALA A 32 -1.38 -17.24 -22.00
CA ALA A 32 -1.45 -15.79 -22.06
C ALA A 32 -0.10 -15.33 -21.51
N SER A 33 0.70 -14.66 -22.34
CA SER A 33 1.67 -13.72 -21.82
C SER A 33 0.88 -12.83 -20.86
N SER A 34 1.01 -13.04 -19.55
CA SER A 34 0.73 -11.96 -18.63
C SER A 34 1.50 -10.77 -19.18
N VAL A 35 0.89 -9.59 -19.15
CA VAL A 35 1.68 -8.37 -19.29
C VAL A 35 2.76 -8.52 -18.23
N ARG A 36 3.95 -8.90 -18.67
CA ARG A 36 5.14 -8.72 -17.88
C ARG A 36 5.13 -7.21 -17.74
N PHE A 37 4.76 -6.73 -16.56
CA PHE A 37 5.44 -5.56 -16.05
C PHE A 37 6.91 -5.96 -16.11
N THR A 38 7.52 -5.81 -17.29
CA THR A 38 8.80 -5.15 -17.31
C THR A 38 8.56 -3.98 -16.38
N ALA A 39 9.23 -4.01 -15.24
CA ALA A 39 9.78 -2.78 -14.73
C ALA A 39 10.58 -2.23 -15.90
N GLU A 40 9.89 -1.62 -16.85
CA GLU A 40 10.45 -0.56 -17.62
C GLU A 40 10.92 0.34 -16.50
N LYS A 41 12.23 0.48 -16.45
CA LYS A 41 12.87 1.58 -15.78
C LYS A 41 12.52 2.84 -16.57
N ASP A 42 11.24 3.01 -16.91
CA ASP A 42 10.58 4.27 -17.02
C ASP A 42 10.86 4.88 -15.67
N SER A 43 11.83 5.80 -15.70
CA SER A 43 11.94 6.90 -14.77
C SER A 43 10.82 6.84 -13.75
N VAL A 44 11.15 6.46 -12.50
CA VAL A 44 10.51 7.06 -11.33
C VAL A 44 10.18 8.47 -11.79
N PRO A 45 8.88 8.83 -11.96
CA PRO A 45 8.55 10.14 -12.46
C PRO A 45 9.36 11.05 -11.58
N ASN A 46 10.29 11.78 -12.20
CA ASN A 46 11.23 12.60 -11.47
C ASN A 46 10.31 13.49 -10.66
N HIS A 47 10.17 13.20 -9.36
CA HIS A 47 9.34 13.95 -8.46
C HIS A 47 10.16 15.22 -8.20
N THR A 48 10.29 16.02 -9.25
CA THR A 48 10.58 17.43 -9.17
C THR A 48 9.48 17.99 -8.28
N GLU A 49 9.88 18.16 -7.02
CA GLU A 49 9.66 19.40 -6.30
C GLU A 49 8.20 19.84 -6.22
N HIS A 50 7.44 19.14 -5.38
CA HIS A 50 6.69 19.87 -4.37
C HIS A 50 7.05 19.27 -3.02
N LYS A 51 8.27 19.55 -2.57
CA LYS A 51 8.61 19.44 -1.15
C LYS A 51 7.55 20.27 -0.43
N SER A 52 6.72 19.63 0.39
CA SER A 52 6.15 20.32 1.56
C SER A 52 7.28 21.11 2.22
N PRO A 53 7.02 22.33 2.74
CA PRO A 53 8.05 23.26 3.19
C PRO A 53 9.14 22.51 3.93
N GLU A 54 10.39 22.77 3.55
CA GLU A 54 11.65 22.07 3.87
C GLU A 54 11.83 21.65 5.35
N THR A 55 10.97 20.79 5.89
CA THR A 55 11.18 20.18 7.19
C THR A 55 12.25 19.13 7.00
N ASN A 56 13.47 19.49 7.40
CA ASN A 56 14.56 18.55 7.57
C ASN A 56 14.17 17.57 8.70
N TYR A 57 13.54 16.46 8.34
CA TYR A 57 13.08 15.47 9.32
C TYR A 57 14.23 14.88 10.14
N ASP A 58 15.47 14.94 9.64
CA ASP A 58 16.65 14.46 10.36
C ASP A 58 16.95 15.25 11.64
N GLU A 59 16.49 16.51 11.72
CA GLU A 59 16.64 17.33 12.93
C GLU A 59 15.95 16.67 14.14
N PHE A 60 14.83 16.00 13.91
CA PHE A 60 14.03 15.40 14.97
C PHE A 60 14.53 14.02 15.43
N ASN A 61 15.53 13.45 14.76
CA ASN A 61 16.06 12.13 15.12
C ASN A 61 16.67 12.09 16.53
N ASN A 62 17.11 13.25 17.04
CA ASN A 62 17.72 13.38 18.37
C ASN A 62 16.76 13.92 19.44
N TYR A 63 15.49 14.17 19.09
CA TYR A 63 14.51 14.63 20.06
C TYR A 63 14.02 13.46 20.91
N GLU A 64 13.97 13.66 22.22
CA GLU A 64 13.32 12.72 23.13
C GLU A 64 11.81 12.81 23.02
N ALA A 65 11.12 11.70 23.24
CA ALA A 65 9.66 11.67 23.24
C ALA A 65 9.12 12.45 24.44
N ILE A 66 8.28 13.46 24.18
CA ILE A 66 7.53 14.19 25.21
C ILE A 66 6.48 13.27 25.83
N GLU A 67 5.80 12.51 24.96
CA GLU A 67 4.78 11.54 25.29
C GLU A 67 4.82 10.39 24.28
N SER A 68 4.41 9.20 24.70
CA SER A 68 4.25 8.04 23.82
C SER A 68 2.86 7.44 23.98
N VAL A 69 2.18 7.22 22.85
CA VAL A 69 0.85 6.61 22.80
C VAL A 69 0.86 5.43 21.83
N THR A 70 0.28 4.31 22.24
CA THR A 70 0.12 3.13 21.36
C THR A 70 -1.34 3.01 20.92
N GLY A 71 -1.54 2.62 19.67
CA GLY A 71 -2.87 2.33 19.14
C GLY A 71 -2.82 1.84 17.71
N ILE A 72 -3.94 1.97 17.01
CA ILE A 72 -4.07 1.47 15.64
C ILE A 72 -3.93 2.62 14.64
N ALA A 73 -3.13 2.41 13.61
CA ALA A 73 -3.05 3.28 12.45
C ALA A 73 -3.78 2.68 11.24
N SER A 74 -4.34 3.54 10.39
CA SER A 74 -4.62 3.20 9.00
C SER A 74 -3.94 4.21 8.06
N PHE A 75 -4.25 4.15 6.77
CA PHE A 75 -3.92 5.22 5.84
C PHE A 75 -5.10 5.57 4.94
N TYR A 76 -5.22 6.84 4.58
CA TYR A 76 -6.39 7.32 3.83
C TYR A 76 -6.24 7.17 2.32
N ALA A 77 -7.37 6.87 1.66
CA ALA A 77 -7.41 6.46 0.25
C ALA A 77 -6.92 7.54 -0.74
N SER A 78 -6.37 7.08 -1.87
CA SER A 78 -5.82 7.94 -2.94
C SER A 78 -6.84 8.94 -3.51
N LYS A 79 -8.16 8.67 -3.41
CA LYS A 79 -9.23 9.58 -3.85
C LYS A 79 -9.21 10.96 -3.17
N PHE A 80 -8.52 11.08 -2.03
CA PHE A 80 -8.36 12.34 -1.32
C PHE A 80 -7.23 13.19 -1.91
N HIS A 81 -6.30 12.61 -2.69
CA HIS A 81 -5.16 13.34 -3.26
C HIS A 81 -5.63 14.60 -4.01
N GLY A 82 -4.95 15.73 -3.78
CA GLY A 82 -5.27 17.03 -4.37
C GLY A 82 -6.42 17.78 -3.68
N ARG A 83 -7.05 17.22 -2.63
CA ARG A 83 -8.06 17.93 -1.83
C ARG A 83 -7.41 18.74 -0.72
N GLN A 84 -8.13 19.72 -0.21
CA GLN A 84 -7.70 20.50 0.93
C GLN A 84 -7.81 19.67 2.22
N THR A 85 -6.76 19.67 3.04
CA THR A 85 -6.75 19.14 4.41
C THR A 85 -7.38 20.13 5.38
N ALA A 86 -7.63 19.70 6.62
CA ALA A 86 -8.21 20.54 7.66
C ALA A 86 -7.34 21.76 8.04
N ASN A 87 -6.02 21.70 7.85
CA ASN A 87 -5.14 22.85 8.06
C ASN A 87 -5.01 23.78 6.82
N GLY A 88 -5.73 23.47 5.75
CA GLY A 88 -5.78 24.27 4.53
C GLY A 88 -4.74 23.90 3.46
N GLU A 89 -3.80 23.00 3.74
CA GLU A 89 -2.84 22.49 2.75
C GLU A 89 -3.53 21.62 1.69
N ILE A 90 -2.94 21.53 0.50
CA ILE A 90 -3.37 20.53 -0.48
C ILE A 90 -2.75 19.19 -0.11
N TYR A 91 -3.59 18.19 0.15
CA TYR A 91 -3.15 16.84 0.46
C TYR A 91 -2.37 16.25 -0.73
N ASN A 92 -1.09 16.00 -0.49
CA ASN A 92 -0.26 15.17 -1.34
C ASN A 92 -0.03 13.81 -0.67
N MET A 93 -0.63 12.77 -1.24
CA MET A 93 -0.50 11.39 -0.77
C MET A 93 0.92 10.87 -0.64
N TYR A 94 1.89 11.44 -1.35
CA TYR A 94 3.29 11.01 -1.28
C TYR A 94 4.09 11.73 -0.18
N ASN A 95 3.54 12.75 0.47
CA ASN A 95 4.21 13.45 1.58
C ASN A 95 4.12 12.66 2.88
N LEU A 96 5.09 12.84 3.78
CA LEU A 96 5.08 12.26 5.13
C LEU A 96 4.17 13.08 6.06
N THR A 97 2.87 12.80 5.98
CA THR A 97 1.83 13.52 6.73
C THR A 97 0.82 12.54 7.32
N ALA A 98 0.02 13.01 8.27
CA ALA A 98 -1.06 12.25 8.88
C ALA A 98 -2.21 13.14 9.37
N ALA A 99 -3.37 12.52 9.48
CA ALA A 99 -4.55 13.05 10.14
C ALA A 99 -4.64 12.49 11.57
N HIS A 100 -4.90 13.37 12.54
CA HIS A 100 -5.16 12.99 13.93
C HIS A 100 -6.42 13.70 14.42
N GLU A 101 -7.11 13.13 15.42
CA GLU A 101 -8.36 13.70 15.94
C GLU A 101 -8.13 15.11 16.50
N ASN A 102 -7.20 15.25 17.46
CA ASN A 102 -7.07 16.46 18.28
C ASN A 102 -5.63 17.03 18.42
N TYR A 103 -4.62 16.50 17.72
CA TYR A 103 -3.26 17.03 17.88
C TYR A 103 -3.12 18.37 17.13
N PRO A 104 -2.46 19.39 17.72
CA PRO A 104 -2.21 20.65 17.04
C PRO A 104 -1.56 20.46 15.66
N PHE A 105 -1.91 21.31 14.71
CA PHE A 105 -1.32 21.20 13.37
C PHE A 105 0.18 21.52 13.43
N GLY A 106 0.98 20.80 12.64
CA GLY A 106 2.44 20.92 12.69
C GLY A 106 3.09 20.08 13.80
N THR A 107 2.32 19.35 14.62
CA THR A 107 2.88 18.36 15.55
C THR A 107 3.75 17.36 14.79
N ILE A 108 4.96 17.13 15.30
CA ILE A 108 5.93 16.19 14.75
C ILE A 108 5.96 14.95 15.63
N ILE A 109 5.73 13.80 15.01
CA ILE A 109 5.70 12.51 15.68
C ILE A 109 6.64 11.53 14.97
N LYS A 110 7.28 10.65 15.73
CA LYS A 110 7.85 9.42 15.19
C LYS A 110 6.83 8.32 15.33
N VAL A 111 6.37 7.78 14.20
CA VAL A 111 5.46 6.64 14.18
C VAL A 111 6.29 5.39 14.02
N THR A 112 6.12 4.41 14.91
CA THR A 112 6.76 3.10 14.81
C THR A 112 5.69 2.04 14.55
N ASN A 113 5.80 1.30 13.44
CA ASN A 113 4.99 0.12 13.20
C ASN A 113 5.49 -1.03 14.08
N LEU A 114 4.66 -1.48 15.02
CA LEU A 114 5.05 -2.47 16.02
C LEU A 114 5.15 -3.89 15.47
N ASN A 115 4.66 -4.13 14.25
CA ASN A 115 4.77 -5.43 13.60
C ASN A 115 6.18 -5.68 13.02
N ASN A 116 6.87 -4.62 12.58
CA ASN A 116 8.16 -4.73 11.88
C ASN A 116 9.27 -3.80 12.44
N ASN A 117 8.95 -3.00 13.46
CA ASN A 117 9.83 -2.00 14.08
C ASN A 117 10.34 -0.89 13.15
N LYS A 118 9.75 -0.73 11.95
CA LYS A 118 10.05 0.41 11.09
C LYS A 118 9.42 1.66 11.64
N SER A 119 10.11 2.79 11.47
CA SER A 119 9.62 4.08 11.93
C SER A 119 9.87 5.19 10.93
N ALA A 120 8.99 6.20 10.96
CA ALA A 120 9.12 7.41 10.16
C ALA A 120 8.71 8.63 10.99
N THR A 121 9.40 9.75 10.79
CA THR A 121 9.01 11.05 11.35
C THR A 121 7.99 11.70 10.44
N ILE A 122 6.84 12.06 11.01
CA ILE A 122 5.63 12.44 10.29
C ILE A 122 5.03 13.70 10.93
N ARG A 123 4.48 14.59 10.10
CA ARG A 123 3.80 15.81 10.56
C ARG A 123 2.28 15.66 10.51
N ILE A 124 1.60 16.17 11.54
CA ILE A 124 0.14 16.29 11.53
C ILE A 124 -0.28 17.51 10.71
N ASN A 125 -1.09 17.33 9.68
CA ASN A 125 -1.62 18.43 8.85
C ASN A 125 -3.12 18.28 8.54
N ASP A 126 -3.76 17.25 9.07
CA ASP A 126 -5.16 16.98 8.78
C ASP A 126 -5.92 16.48 10.02
N ARG A 127 -7.24 16.36 9.89
CA ARG A 127 -8.15 15.87 10.91
C ARG A 127 -8.84 14.61 10.44
N MET A 128 -8.92 13.62 11.33
CA MET A 128 -9.78 12.46 11.13
C MET A 128 -11.00 12.55 12.05
N PRO A 129 -12.17 12.04 11.64
CA PRO A 129 -13.29 11.86 12.56
C PRO A 129 -12.86 11.01 13.76
N SER A 130 -13.41 11.32 14.94
CA SER A 130 -13.15 10.51 16.12
C SER A 130 -13.55 9.06 15.84
N HIS A 131 -12.59 8.15 15.99
CA HIS A 131 -12.78 6.75 15.70
C HIS A 131 -12.28 5.93 16.88
N PRO A 132 -13.15 5.20 17.60
CA PRO A 132 -12.76 4.53 18.86
C PRO A 132 -11.70 3.44 18.67
N GLN A 133 -11.42 3.03 17.44
CA GLN A 133 -10.47 1.98 17.12
C GLN A 133 -9.13 2.50 16.60
N ARG A 134 -9.07 3.68 15.97
CA ARG A 134 -7.86 4.19 15.29
C ARG A 134 -7.46 5.53 15.87
N ILE A 135 -6.18 5.67 16.18
CA ILE A 135 -5.63 6.91 16.74
C ILE A 135 -5.05 7.83 15.66
N ILE A 136 -4.75 7.28 14.47
CA ILE A 136 -4.12 8.06 13.39
C ILE A 136 -4.45 7.48 12.01
N ASP A 137 -4.66 8.36 11.03
CA ASP A 137 -4.78 8.00 9.63
C ASP A 137 -3.59 8.62 8.86
N LEU A 138 -2.67 7.78 8.39
CA LEU A 138 -1.44 8.18 7.72
C LEU A 138 -1.67 8.50 6.23
N SER A 139 -0.82 9.31 5.63
CA SER A 139 -0.74 9.41 4.17
C SER A 139 -0.24 8.10 3.56
N TYR A 140 -0.43 7.93 2.25
CA TYR A 140 0.12 6.79 1.53
C TYR A 140 1.66 6.73 1.61
N GLY A 141 2.35 7.86 1.49
CA GLY A 141 3.81 7.95 1.62
C GLY A 141 4.29 7.52 2.99
N SER A 142 3.64 8.00 4.06
CA SER A 142 3.92 7.56 5.43
C SER A 142 3.71 6.06 5.62
N ALA A 143 2.62 5.51 5.08
CA ALA A 143 2.32 4.08 5.16
C ALA A 143 3.30 3.22 4.35
N LEU A 144 3.87 3.76 3.27
CA LEU A 144 4.91 3.10 2.48
C LEU A 144 6.21 2.99 3.28
N GLU A 145 6.66 4.06 3.94
CA GLU A 145 7.87 4.06 4.79
C GLU A 145 7.76 3.06 5.95
N LEU A 146 6.55 2.92 6.52
CA LEU A 146 6.27 1.96 7.60
C LEU A 146 6.00 0.53 7.12
N GLU A 147 6.04 0.28 5.81
CA GLU A 147 5.71 -0.99 5.15
C GLU A 147 4.35 -1.57 5.55
N MET A 148 3.34 -0.72 5.75
CA MET A 148 2.00 -1.17 6.19
C MET A 148 0.95 -1.21 5.05
N ILE A 149 1.35 -0.95 3.81
CA ILE A 149 0.42 -0.91 2.66
C ILE A 149 -0.35 -2.21 2.48
N LYS A 150 0.30 -3.36 2.66
CA LYS A 150 -0.34 -4.68 2.49
C LYS A 150 -1.33 -5.00 3.61
N ASP A 151 -1.00 -4.60 4.84
CA ASP A 151 -1.82 -4.88 6.02
C ASP A 151 -3.02 -3.93 6.11
N GLY A 152 -2.88 -2.71 5.58
CA GLY A 152 -3.91 -1.67 5.61
C GLY A 152 -4.03 -0.98 6.97
N ILE A 153 -4.01 -1.78 8.03
CA ILE A 153 -4.19 -1.37 9.43
C ILE A 153 -3.14 -2.09 10.28
N VAL A 154 -2.42 -1.35 11.14
CA VAL A 154 -1.37 -1.93 12.01
C VAL A 154 -1.36 -1.29 13.39
N ASN A 155 -0.80 -2.01 14.38
CA ASN A 155 -0.49 -1.43 15.68
C ASN A 155 0.75 -0.54 15.56
N VAL A 156 0.65 0.67 16.08
CA VAL A 156 1.73 1.67 16.08
C VAL A 156 1.97 2.24 17.46
N ARG A 157 3.19 2.70 17.69
CA ARG A 157 3.51 3.66 18.75
C ARG A 157 3.77 5.02 18.11
N LEU A 158 3.13 6.06 18.64
CA LEU A 158 3.38 7.45 18.33
C LEU A 158 4.26 8.02 19.44
N ASP A 159 5.48 8.43 19.10
CA ASP A 159 6.35 9.18 19.99
C ASP A 159 6.27 10.66 19.58
N ILE A 160 5.70 11.51 20.45
CA ILE A 160 5.52 12.94 20.17
C ILE A 160 6.85 13.65 20.41
N LEU A 161 7.45 14.17 19.33
CA LEU A 161 8.76 14.82 19.39
C LEU A 161 8.64 16.33 19.59
N LYS A 162 7.59 16.93 19.02
CA LYS A 162 7.30 18.36 19.13
C LYS A 162 5.81 18.60 18.94
N TRP A 163 5.19 19.33 19.86
CA TRP A 163 3.82 19.83 19.67
C TRP A 163 3.78 20.95 18.62
N GLY A 164 2.75 20.91 17.79
CA GLY A 164 2.43 21.96 16.84
C GLY A 164 1.84 23.20 17.51
N GLU A 165 1.54 24.20 16.70
CA GLU A 165 0.84 25.43 17.13
C GLU A 165 -0.66 25.27 16.86
N GLU A 166 -1.50 25.97 17.65
CA GLU A 166 -2.96 25.97 17.51
C GLU A 166 -3.45 26.76 16.30
#